data_AF-A0A2A7B1A1-F1
#
_entry.id   AF-A0A2A7B1A1-F1
#
_cell.length_a   1.000
_cell.length_b   1.000
_cell.length_c   1.000
_cell.angle_alpha   90.00
_cell.angle_beta   90.00
_cell.angle_gamma   90.00
#
_symmetry.space_group_name_H-M   'P 1'
#
loop_
_entity.id
_entity.type
_entity.pdbx_description
1 polymer ?
#
loop_
_entity_poly.entity_id
_entity_poly.type
_entity_poly.pdbx_seq_one_letter_code
_entity_poly.pdbx_strand_id
1 'polypeptide(L)'
;MKERFEIYDGSAEAKKAKGKSKNLSGFHPLFTASARRSIALDALKIWLLLGFVVGVVTGVATGAGAVSVLLGLLIAAVIYFGFRDDVYKKVYGPEHDRGQLPLPEGMSWEEAVDRIRRGFANPDVEQVTDTADAVTFYSKKRGTYQLKNTADGLKMTILTKPSKSSKKEYLYAVFSSVLLSQVIAILYPEKISAEQVEEEKAAVRKLFGAHKMPLVIELAITAAFVAFAAYVLYTTLYSDSARSKGISDSYLNVFPSEATVGEVLDDFFADGKWDNYEQNGVTYVSYTGIRQNTQTGEKIVIGIYFKLNSDKTFGIDRMTWNGDTMNTLEQLGVISALNDSYRESHGLASSNALDSAFDELENALDDALADSSSSVSMAEPESETVSVAESTVYDEPEEYTQNQTESDSTGYEIHQNSLAEDIYISIGDYTSGNMTEEQKAEFRSYGENAFYSAWQDAMYSDVYRCWGRCGYLVAWEQFGDYLDFYEGIFGSERLKDYDSIYNNAPTGMETDDEAGYYVDEVLALAEKNNADMIFN
;
A
#
# COMPACT_ATOMS: atom_id res chain seq x y z
N MET A 1 -19.82 -34.54 36.59
CA MET A 1 -18.78 -34.45 37.64
C MET A 1 -17.80 -33.40 37.15
N LYS A 2 -17.53 -32.33 37.90
CA LYS A 2 -16.46 -31.39 37.50
C LYS A 2 -15.13 -32.14 37.57
N GLU A 3 -14.27 -31.93 36.59
CA GLU A 3 -12.93 -32.54 36.54
C GLU A 3 -12.09 -31.98 37.71
N ARG A 4 -11.27 -32.86 38.33
CA ARG A 4 -10.25 -32.42 39.28
C ARG A 4 -9.23 -31.55 38.52
N PHE A 5 -8.78 -30.46 39.14
CA PHE A 5 -7.85 -29.56 38.48
C PHE A 5 -6.55 -30.27 38.05
N GLU A 6 -6.03 -29.89 36.88
CA GLU A 6 -4.72 -30.30 36.36
C GLU A 6 -3.83 -29.08 36.09
N ILE A 7 -2.52 -29.28 36.01
CA ILE A 7 -1.56 -28.20 35.70
C ILE A 7 -1.26 -28.21 34.20
N TYR A 8 -1.31 -27.04 33.58
CA TYR A 8 -0.91 -26.88 32.19
C TYR A 8 0.39 -26.06 32.10
N ASP A 9 1.50 -26.76 31.86
CA ASP A 9 2.85 -26.18 31.72
C ASP A 9 3.34 -26.11 30.26
N GLY A 10 2.53 -26.59 29.31
CA GLY A 10 2.86 -26.64 27.88
C GLY A 10 3.75 -27.84 27.46
N SER A 11 4.03 -28.77 28.37
CA SER A 11 4.72 -30.03 28.09
C SER A 11 3.93 -30.91 27.10
N ALA A 12 4.60 -31.94 26.57
CA ALA A 12 3.93 -32.91 25.70
C ALA A 12 2.86 -33.69 26.46
N GLU A 13 3.11 -34.02 27.73
CA GLU A 13 2.15 -34.67 28.63
C GLU A 13 0.92 -33.79 28.86
N ALA A 14 1.11 -32.51 29.22
CA ALA A 14 0.02 -31.57 29.44
C ALA A 14 -0.81 -31.33 28.16
N LYS A 15 -0.15 -31.25 26.99
CA LYS A 15 -0.85 -31.16 25.69
C LYS A 15 -1.68 -32.41 25.38
N LYS A 16 -1.15 -33.60 25.69
CA LYS A 16 -1.87 -34.86 25.51
C LYS A 16 -3.06 -34.98 26.45
N ALA A 17 -2.93 -34.53 27.70
CA ALA A 17 -4.02 -34.47 28.67
C ALA A 17 -5.11 -33.50 28.19
N LYS A 18 -4.70 -32.28 27.81
CA LYS A 18 -5.58 -31.26 27.23
C LYS A 18 -6.29 -31.72 25.95
N GLY A 19 -5.67 -32.60 25.13
CA GLY A 19 -6.32 -33.15 23.93
C GLY A 19 -7.64 -33.89 24.20
N LYS A 20 -7.95 -34.21 25.46
CA LYS A 20 -9.22 -34.80 25.89
C LYS A 20 -10.29 -33.77 26.27
N SER A 21 -9.91 -32.51 26.46
CA SER A 21 -10.80 -31.41 26.80
C SER A 21 -10.99 -30.47 25.60
N LYS A 22 -12.17 -29.86 25.47
CA LYS A 22 -12.43 -28.91 24.36
C LYS A 22 -11.57 -27.64 24.44
N ASN A 23 -11.18 -27.24 25.65
CA ASN A 23 -10.40 -26.04 25.97
C ASN A 23 -9.49 -26.32 27.20
N LEU A 24 -8.82 -25.31 27.74
CA LEU A 24 -8.12 -25.38 29.04
C LEU A 24 -9.06 -25.47 30.27
N SER A 25 -10.34 -25.79 30.08
CA SER A 25 -11.27 -26.02 31.19
C SER A 25 -10.76 -27.21 32.01
N GLY A 26 -10.76 -27.09 33.34
CA GLY A 26 -10.17 -28.07 34.24
C GLY A 26 -8.66 -27.91 34.45
N PHE A 27 -7.99 -27.00 33.73
CA PHE A 27 -6.56 -26.76 33.87
C PHE A 27 -6.28 -25.41 34.55
N HIS A 28 -5.30 -25.40 35.45
CA HIS A 28 -4.61 -24.19 35.89
C HIS A 28 -3.38 -23.95 34.98
N PRO A 29 -3.41 -22.94 34.11
CA PRO A 29 -2.31 -22.66 33.21
C PRO A 29 -1.18 -21.94 33.94
N LEU A 30 0.05 -22.46 33.77
CA LEU A 30 1.25 -21.76 34.22
C LEU A 30 1.61 -20.64 33.23
N PHE A 31 2.27 -19.60 33.71
CA PHE A 31 2.80 -18.49 32.92
C PHE A 31 4.27 -18.69 32.50
N THR A 32 4.68 -19.94 32.28
CA THR A 32 6.03 -20.29 31.78
C THR A 32 6.20 -19.96 30.30
N ALA A 33 7.44 -19.95 29.79
CA ALA A 33 7.68 -19.68 28.36
C ALA A 33 7.00 -20.72 27.44
N SER A 34 7.04 -22.00 27.81
CA SER A 34 6.44 -23.10 27.05
C SER A 34 4.91 -23.01 27.02
N ALA A 35 4.28 -22.87 28.19
CA ALA A 35 2.83 -22.75 28.32
C ALA A 35 2.30 -21.56 27.53
N ARG A 36 2.91 -20.37 27.68
CA ARG A 36 2.48 -19.15 26.96
C ARG A 36 2.48 -19.30 25.45
N ARG A 37 3.58 -19.81 24.88
CA ARG A 37 3.67 -20.07 23.43
C ARG A 37 2.61 -21.06 22.99
N SER A 38 2.45 -22.15 23.74
CA SER A 38 1.46 -23.17 23.41
C SER A 38 0.03 -22.65 23.48
N ILE A 39 -0.31 -21.84 24.49
CA ILE A 39 -1.65 -21.28 24.68
C ILE A 39 -1.97 -20.30 23.56
N ALA A 40 -1.05 -19.37 23.26
CA ALA A 40 -1.25 -18.39 22.21
C ALA A 40 -1.37 -19.04 20.82
N LEU A 41 -0.50 -19.99 20.50
CA LEU A 41 -0.55 -20.71 19.22
C LEU A 41 -1.81 -21.55 19.07
N ASP A 42 -2.27 -22.21 20.13
CA ASP A 42 -3.47 -23.03 20.08
C ASP A 42 -4.74 -22.18 19.96
N ALA A 43 -4.86 -21.11 20.74
CA ALA A 43 -6.01 -20.20 20.71
C ALA A 43 -6.12 -19.44 19.39
N LEU A 44 -4.98 -19.09 18.77
CA LEU A 44 -4.95 -18.31 17.53
C LEU A 44 -4.73 -19.19 16.29
N LYS A 45 -4.61 -20.51 16.41
CA LYS A 45 -4.21 -21.42 15.30
C LYS A 45 -5.01 -21.18 14.02
N ILE A 46 -6.33 -21.09 14.13
CA ILE A 46 -7.23 -20.90 12.99
C ILE A 46 -7.00 -19.53 12.36
N TRP A 47 -6.93 -18.47 13.19
CA TRP A 47 -6.69 -17.11 12.74
C TRP A 47 -5.32 -16.92 12.09
N LEU A 48 -4.28 -17.53 12.66
CA LEU A 48 -2.92 -17.51 12.11
C LEU A 48 -2.86 -18.19 10.74
N LEU A 49 -3.51 -19.36 10.60
CA LEU A 49 -3.58 -20.07 9.32
C LEU A 49 -4.37 -19.26 8.29
N LEU A 50 -5.51 -18.69 8.68
CA LEU A 50 -6.34 -17.87 7.79
C LEU A 50 -5.57 -16.63 7.32
N GLY A 51 -4.93 -15.89 8.24
CA GLY A 51 -4.12 -14.73 7.92
C GLY A 51 -2.93 -15.07 7.02
N PHE A 52 -2.27 -16.21 7.28
CA PHE A 52 -1.19 -16.69 6.42
C PHE A 52 -1.67 -17.00 5.00
N VAL A 53 -2.77 -17.76 4.86
CA VAL A 53 -3.35 -18.12 3.55
C VAL A 53 -3.79 -16.86 2.80
N VAL A 54 -4.46 -15.92 3.48
CA VAL A 54 -4.86 -14.64 2.88
C VAL A 54 -3.62 -13.89 2.36
N GLY A 55 -2.56 -13.78 3.17
CA GLY A 55 -1.33 -13.11 2.73
C GLY A 55 -0.66 -13.79 1.53
N VAL A 56 -0.61 -15.12 1.50
CA VAL A 56 -0.05 -15.85 0.36
C VAL A 56 -0.90 -15.65 -0.90
N VAL A 57 -2.23 -15.80 -0.80
CA VAL A 57 -3.14 -15.64 -1.94
C VAL A 57 -3.08 -14.22 -2.50
N THR A 58 -3.10 -13.20 -1.63
CA THR A 58 -2.95 -11.80 -2.04
C THR A 58 -1.61 -11.57 -2.74
N GLY A 59 -0.51 -12.07 -2.17
CA GLY A 59 0.82 -11.91 -2.79
C GLY A 59 0.97 -12.64 -4.12
N VAL A 60 0.31 -13.79 -4.31
CA VAL A 60 0.31 -14.49 -5.60
C VAL A 60 -0.51 -13.72 -6.65
N ALA A 61 -1.66 -13.17 -6.26
CA ALA A 61 -2.51 -12.40 -7.16
C ALA A 61 -1.81 -11.13 -7.71
N THR A 62 -0.91 -10.54 -6.92
CA THR A 62 -0.11 -9.38 -7.33
C THR A 62 1.22 -9.75 -8.00
N GLY A 63 1.43 -11.02 -8.38
CA GLY A 63 2.66 -11.45 -9.06
C GLY A 63 3.93 -11.44 -8.20
N ALA A 64 3.82 -11.34 -6.86
CA ALA A 64 4.97 -11.16 -5.96
C ALA A 64 5.82 -12.44 -5.74
N GLY A 65 5.45 -13.58 -6.37
CA GLY A 65 6.22 -14.82 -6.30
C GLY A 65 6.50 -15.28 -4.86
N ALA A 66 7.77 -15.59 -4.55
CA ALA A 66 8.20 -16.06 -3.23
C ALA A 66 7.98 -15.04 -2.09
N VAL A 67 7.80 -13.76 -2.42
CA VAL A 67 7.55 -12.67 -1.47
C VAL A 67 6.15 -12.79 -0.84
N SER A 68 5.22 -13.51 -1.49
CA SER A 68 3.88 -13.83 -0.94
C SER A 68 3.92 -14.60 0.39
N VAL A 69 4.93 -15.45 0.60
CA VAL A 69 5.12 -16.20 1.85
C VAL A 69 5.49 -15.26 3.00
N LEU A 70 6.29 -14.22 2.72
CA LEU A 70 6.66 -13.21 3.71
C LEU A 70 5.45 -12.39 4.16
N LEU A 71 4.56 -12.03 3.22
CA LEU A 71 3.29 -11.36 3.55
C LEU A 71 2.43 -12.21 4.48
N GLY A 72 2.25 -13.50 4.15
CA GLY A 72 1.53 -14.43 5.01
C GLY A 72 2.12 -14.52 6.42
N LEU A 73 3.45 -14.59 6.54
CA LEU A 73 4.13 -14.63 7.85
C LEU A 73 3.96 -13.31 8.63
N LEU A 74 4.00 -12.17 7.94
CA LEU A 74 3.83 -10.85 8.55
C LEU A 74 2.42 -10.70 9.12
N ILE A 75 1.39 -11.05 8.34
CA ILE A 75 -0.02 -11.04 8.81
C ILE A 75 -0.19 -11.98 10.00
N ALA A 76 0.39 -13.19 9.95
CA ALA A 76 0.35 -14.11 11.08
C ALA A 76 1.04 -13.51 12.33
N ALA A 77 2.15 -12.78 12.17
CA ALA A 77 2.81 -12.09 13.27
C ALA A 77 1.92 -10.97 13.87
N VAL A 78 1.25 -10.16 13.03
CA VAL A 78 0.29 -9.13 13.46
C VAL A 78 -0.81 -9.77 14.30
N ILE A 79 -1.43 -10.85 13.80
CA ILE A 79 -2.49 -11.56 14.51
C ILE A 79 -1.97 -12.10 15.84
N TYR A 80 -0.79 -12.72 15.83
CA TYR A 80 -0.19 -13.26 17.05
C TYR A 80 0.01 -12.16 18.10
N PHE A 81 0.70 -11.07 17.76
CA PHE A 81 1.03 -10.03 18.74
C PHE A 81 -0.18 -9.17 19.13
N GLY A 82 -1.09 -8.88 18.20
CA GLY A 82 -2.29 -8.07 18.44
C GLY A 82 -3.33 -8.77 19.32
N PHE A 83 -3.51 -10.08 19.16
CA PHE A 83 -4.54 -10.82 19.90
C PHE A 83 -4.01 -11.59 21.13
N ARG A 84 -2.69 -11.72 21.31
CA ARG A 84 -2.10 -12.44 22.45
C ARG A 84 -2.59 -11.93 23.80
N ASP A 85 -2.72 -10.62 23.96
CA ASP A 85 -3.11 -10.03 25.24
C ASP A 85 -4.59 -10.33 25.57
N ASP A 86 -5.47 -10.44 24.57
CA ASP A 86 -6.84 -10.93 24.75
C ASP A 86 -6.90 -12.42 25.12
N VAL A 87 -6.06 -13.25 24.48
CA VAL A 87 -5.90 -14.66 24.85
C VAL A 87 -5.46 -14.77 26.32
N TYR A 88 -4.48 -13.97 26.75
CA TYR A 88 -4.03 -13.98 28.13
C TYR A 88 -5.11 -13.54 29.11
N LYS A 89 -5.89 -12.51 28.77
CA LYS A 89 -7.04 -12.09 29.59
C LYS A 89 -8.05 -13.23 29.78
N LYS A 90 -8.38 -13.95 28.71
CA LYS A 90 -9.35 -15.06 28.73
C LYS A 90 -8.84 -16.27 29.50
N VAL A 91 -7.59 -16.68 29.28
CA VAL A 91 -7.04 -17.94 29.82
C VAL A 91 -6.56 -17.79 31.27
N TYR A 92 -5.97 -16.67 31.63
CA TYR A 92 -5.44 -16.45 32.99
C TYR A 92 -6.43 -15.73 33.90
N GLY A 93 -7.58 -15.30 33.36
CA GLY A 93 -8.62 -14.63 34.13
C GLY A 93 -9.16 -15.48 35.29
N PRO A 94 -9.72 -14.83 36.33
CA PRO A 94 -10.40 -15.53 37.43
C PRO A 94 -11.70 -16.23 36.99
N GLU A 95 -12.26 -15.84 35.85
CA GLU A 95 -13.46 -16.45 35.25
C GLU A 95 -13.15 -17.73 34.46
N HIS A 96 -11.87 -18.02 34.21
CA HIS A 96 -11.45 -19.26 33.56
C HIS A 96 -11.79 -20.45 34.46
N ASP A 97 -12.46 -21.45 33.90
CA ASP A 97 -12.83 -22.66 34.63
C ASP A 97 -11.60 -23.55 34.83
N ARG A 98 -11.02 -23.49 36.03
CA ARG A 98 -9.84 -24.28 36.43
C ARG A 98 -10.20 -25.68 36.94
N GLY A 99 -11.47 -26.08 36.87
CA GLY A 99 -11.97 -27.28 37.53
C GLY A 99 -12.08 -27.09 39.05
N GLN A 100 -12.39 -28.18 39.75
CA GLN A 100 -12.43 -28.15 41.21
C GLN A 100 -11.02 -28.21 41.79
N LEU A 101 -10.65 -27.16 42.52
CA LEU A 101 -9.41 -27.05 43.29
C LEU A 101 -9.73 -27.17 44.79
N PRO A 102 -10.07 -28.37 45.31
CA PRO A 102 -10.39 -28.54 46.73
C PRO A 102 -9.20 -28.21 47.61
N LEU A 103 -9.35 -28.31 48.93
CA LEU A 103 -8.22 -28.38 49.84
C LEU A 103 -7.57 -29.78 49.79
N PRO A 104 -6.27 -29.90 50.10
CA PRO A 104 -5.63 -31.21 50.25
C PRO A 104 -6.41 -32.10 51.23
N GLU A 105 -6.39 -33.41 50.98
CA GLU A 105 -7.16 -34.36 51.78
C GLU A 105 -6.81 -34.24 53.28
N GLY A 106 -7.83 -34.03 54.12
CA GLY A 106 -7.67 -33.86 55.57
C GLY A 106 -7.22 -32.47 56.04
N MET A 107 -6.95 -31.52 55.13
CA MET A 107 -6.51 -30.17 55.49
C MET A 107 -7.69 -29.25 55.80
N SER A 108 -7.66 -28.57 56.95
CA SER A 108 -8.63 -27.52 57.28
C SER A 108 -8.29 -26.22 56.56
N TRP A 109 -9.27 -25.31 56.46
CA TRP A 109 -9.02 -23.99 55.88
C TRP A 109 -8.03 -23.19 56.73
N GLU A 110 -8.12 -23.25 58.06
CA GLU A 110 -7.20 -22.58 58.97
C GLU A 110 -5.76 -23.08 58.80
N GLU A 111 -5.57 -24.39 58.61
CA GLU A 111 -4.25 -24.96 58.33
C GLU A 111 -3.72 -24.48 56.97
N ALA A 112 -4.58 -24.45 55.94
CA ALA A 112 -4.21 -23.95 54.61
C ALA A 112 -3.78 -22.47 54.66
N VAL A 113 -4.55 -21.62 55.37
CA VAL A 113 -4.22 -20.20 55.60
C VAL A 113 -2.88 -20.06 56.30
N ASP A 114 -2.63 -20.86 57.33
CA ASP A 114 -1.37 -20.83 58.09
C ASP A 114 -0.16 -21.23 57.24
N ARG A 115 -0.31 -22.26 56.38
CA ARG A 115 0.71 -22.65 55.40
C ARG A 115 0.97 -21.55 54.37
N ILE A 116 -0.10 -20.94 53.83
CA ILE A 116 0.02 -19.81 52.89
C ILE A 116 0.76 -18.66 53.58
N ARG A 117 0.37 -18.27 54.79
CA ARG A 117 1.00 -17.14 55.50
C ARG A 117 2.51 -17.36 55.71
N ARG A 118 2.94 -18.58 56.02
CA ARG A 118 4.37 -18.91 56.22
C ARG A 118 5.15 -19.11 54.92
N GLY A 119 4.53 -19.72 53.90
CA GLY A 119 5.20 -20.10 52.66
C GLY A 119 5.10 -19.06 51.53
N PHE A 120 4.19 -18.10 51.64
CA PHE A 120 3.94 -17.15 50.57
C PHE A 120 4.99 -16.03 50.56
N ALA A 121 5.90 -16.10 49.60
CA ALA A 121 6.89 -15.08 49.33
C ALA A 121 6.76 -14.59 47.88
N ASN A 122 6.00 -13.51 47.65
CA ASN A 122 5.97 -12.83 46.36
C ASN A 122 6.49 -11.41 46.53
N PRO A 123 7.61 -11.04 45.90
CA PRO A 123 8.23 -9.74 46.09
C PRO A 123 7.42 -8.55 45.56
N ASP A 124 6.36 -8.81 44.78
CA ASP A 124 5.43 -7.78 44.30
C ASP A 124 4.14 -7.69 45.14
N VAL A 125 4.06 -8.45 46.24
CA VAL A 125 2.98 -8.40 47.25
C VAL A 125 3.57 -7.85 48.54
N GLU A 126 3.11 -6.67 48.99
CA GLU A 126 3.66 -6.04 50.19
C GLU A 126 3.03 -6.57 51.48
N GLN A 127 1.80 -7.06 51.41
CA GLN A 127 1.07 -7.54 52.58
C GLN A 127 0.14 -8.70 52.21
N VAL A 128 0.09 -9.70 53.10
CA VAL A 128 -0.93 -10.76 53.07
C VAL A 128 -1.71 -10.65 54.38
N THR A 129 -3.03 -10.56 54.28
CA THR A 129 -3.93 -10.63 55.43
C THR A 129 -4.91 -11.79 55.25
N ASP A 130 -5.55 -12.20 56.31
CA ASP A 130 -6.54 -13.25 56.27
C ASP A 130 -7.70 -12.96 57.23
N THR A 131 -8.81 -13.61 56.93
CA THR A 131 -10.08 -13.59 57.64
C THR A 131 -10.54 -15.03 57.78
N ALA A 132 -11.64 -15.27 58.50
CA ALA A 132 -12.17 -16.61 58.68
C ALA A 132 -12.48 -17.34 57.35
N ASP A 133 -12.80 -16.62 56.27
CA ASP A 133 -13.23 -17.19 54.99
C ASP A 133 -12.32 -16.87 53.80
N ALA A 134 -11.32 -15.99 53.97
CA ALA A 134 -10.53 -15.49 52.85
C ALA A 134 -9.08 -15.08 53.21
N VAL A 135 -8.17 -15.26 52.27
CA VAL A 135 -6.81 -14.68 52.28
C VAL A 135 -6.73 -13.57 51.25
N THR A 136 -6.20 -12.40 51.62
CA THR A 136 -6.10 -11.23 50.74
C THR A 136 -4.64 -10.83 50.53
N PHE A 137 -4.25 -10.66 49.27
CA PHE A 137 -2.92 -10.27 48.83
C PHE A 137 -2.96 -8.81 48.35
N TYR A 138 -2.17 -7.94 48.96
CA TYR A 138 -2.07 -6.53 48.62
C TYR A 138 -0.81 -6.28 47.80
N SER A 139 -1.00 -5.74 46.60
CA SER A 139 0.06 -5.21 45.75
C SER A 139 -0.22 -3.74 45.41
N LYS A 140 0.66 -2.81 45.78
CA LYS A 140 0.51 -1.39 45.41
C LYS A 140 0.53 -1.22 43.90
N LYS A 141 1.40 -1.96 43.21
CA LYS A 141 1.59 -1.84 41.76
C LYS A 141 0.62 -2.70 40.95
N ARG A 142 0.12 -3.80 41.52
CA ARG A 142 -0.65 -4.81 40.77
C ARG A 142 -2.08 -5.02 41.27
N GLY A 143 -2.49 -4.38 42.36
CA GLY A 143 -3.86 -4.44 42.87
C GLY A 143 -4.04 -5.39 44.04
N THR A 144 -5.29 -5.56 44.45
CA THR A 144 -5.67 -6.43 45.57
C THR A 144 -6.37 -7.68 45.05
N TYR A 145 -5.95 -8.84 45.55
CA TYR A 145 -6.44 -10.15 45.15
C TYR A 145 -6.93 -10.90 46.37
N GLN A 146 -7.96 -11.73 46.22
CA GLN A 146 -8.53 -12.47 47.33
C GLN A 146 -8.74 -13.94 46.95
N LEU A 147 -8.27 -14.83 47.81
CA LEU A 147 -8.48 -16.26 47.73
C LEU A 147 -9.57 -16.66 48.73
N LYS A 148 -10.61 -17.35 48.26
CA LYS A 148 -11.67 -17.91 49.10
C LYS A 148 -11.75 -19.41 48.95
N ASN A 149 -12.09 -20.10 50.04
CA ASN A 149 -12.51 -21.48 49.99
C ASN A 149 -14.03 -21.54 49.74
N THR A 150 -14.43 -22.02 48.56
CA THR A 150 -15.84 -22.12 48.17
C THR A 150 -16.29 -23.58 48.13
N ALA A 151 -17.59 -23.82 47.92
CA ALA A 151 -18.10 -25.19 47.73
C ALA A 151 -17.46 -25.93 46.53
N ASP A 152 -16.94 -25.18 45.56
CA ASP A 152 -16.24 -25.69 44.38
C ASP A 152 -14.70 -25.71 44.54
N GLY A 153 -14.20 -25.39 45.75
CA GLY A 153 -12.79 -25.29 46.07
C GLY A 153 -12.25 -23.86 46.10
N LEU A 154 -10.93 -23.73 46.06
CA LEU A 154 -10.19 -22.48 46.12
C LEU A 154 -10.43 -21.63 44.87
N LYS A 155 -10.93 -20.40 45.08
CA LYS A 155 -11.17 -19.44 44.00
C LYS A 155 -10.44 -18.12 44.27
N MET A 156 -9.66 -17.67 43.29
CA MET A 156 -9.00 -16.37 43.29
C MET A 156 -9.90 -15.32 42.63
N THR A 157 -10.00 -14.13 43.22
CA THR A 157 -10.73 -12.98 42.69
C THR A 157 -9.85 -11.74 42.70
N ILE A 158 -10.12 -10.80 41.80
CA ILE A 158 -9.43 -9.51 41.71
C ILE A 158 -10.36 -8.47 42.34
N LEU A 159 -9.99 -7.94 43.51
CA LEU A 159 -10.79 -6.95 44.23
C LEU A 159 -10.57 -5.53 43.71
N THR A 160 -9.32 -5.16 43.45
CA THR A 160 -8.97 -3.81 42.99
C THR A 160 -7.94 -3.88 41.87
N LYS A 161 -8.10 -3.02 40.87
CA LYS A 161 -7.16 -2.83 39.76
C LYS A 161 -6.57 -1.42 39.86
N PRO A 162 -5.23 -1.25 39.90
CA PRO A 162 -4.60 0.07 39.95
C PRO A 162 -4.90 0.96 38.72
N SER A 163 -5.26 0.35 37.58
CA SER A 163 -5.66 1.06 36.38
C SER A 163 -7.02 0.53 35.89
N LYS A 164 -7.87 1.45 35.42
CA LYS A 164 -9.15 1.13 34.75
C LYS A 164 -9.00 0.84 33.25
N SER A 165 -7.78 0.96 32.70
CA SER A 165 -7.56 0.72 31.27
C SER A 165 -7.81 -0.73 30.91
N SER A 166 -8.72 -0.96 29.95
CA SER A 166 -9.01 -2.28 29.39
C SER A 166 -7.75 -2.95 28.81
N LYS A 167 -6.84 -2.16 28.22
CA LYS A 167 -5.55 -2.63 27.68
C LYS A 167 -4.61 -3.23 28.74
N LYS A 168 -4.86 -3.01 30.03
CA LYS A 168 -4.05 -3.57 31.13
C LYS A 168 -4.70 -4.76 31.83
N GLU A 169 -5.91 -5.14 31.48
CA GLU A 169 -6.64 -6.17 32.21
C GLU A 169 -5.96 -7.53 32.16
N TYR A 170 -5.33 -7.88 31.05
CA TYR A 170 -4.58 -9.12 30.93
C TYR A 170 -3.41 -9.21 31.93
N LEU A 171 -2.78 -8.07 32.28
CA LEU A 171 -1.68 -8.04 33.25
C LEU A 171 -2.17 -8.47 34.64
N TYR A 172 -3.35 -7.98 35.03
CA TYR A 172 -3.96 -8.31 36.31
C TYR A 172 -4.49 -9.75 36.34
N ALA A 173 -5.04 -10.24 35.22
CA ALA A 173 -5.42 -11.64 35.06
C ALA A 173 -4.22 -12.58 35.21
N VAL A 174 -3.13 -12.31 34.48
CA VAL A 174 -1.89 -13.08 34.56
C VAL A 174 -1.31 -13.05 35.98
N PHE A 175 -1.25 -11.89 36.63
CA PHE A 175 -0.74 -11.81 38.00
C PHE A 175 -1.62 -12.58 38.99
N SER A 176 -2.95 -12.51 38.87
CA SER A 176 -3.89 -13.34 39.64
C SER A 176 -3.60 -14.82 39.50
N SER A 177 -3.33 -15.28 38.27
CA SER A 177 -2.98 -16.68 38.01
C SER A 177 -1.68 -17.09 38.70
N VAL A 178 -0.64 -16.25 38.66
CA VAL A 178 0.65 -16.54 39.32
C VAL A 178 0.53 -16.55 40.84
N LEU A 179 -0.30 -15.68 41.43
CA LEU A 179 -0.62 -15.76 42.86
C LEU A 179 -1.26 -17.12 43.18
N LEU A 180 -2.18 -17.60 42.34
CA LEU A 180 -2.77 -18.92 42.54
C LEU A 180 -1.75 -20.05 42.30
N SER A 181 -0.86 -19.97 41.31
CA SER A 181 0.22 -20.95 41.10
C SER A 181 1.08 -21.08 42.36
N GLN A 182 1.42 -19.97 42.99
CA GLN A 182 2.20 -19.97 44.24
C GLN A 182 1.41 -20.59 45.40
N VAL A 183 0.12 -20.30 45.53
CA VAL A 183 -0.75 -20.95 46.53
C VAL A 183 -0.81 -22.46 46.27
N ILE A 184 -0.98 -22.88 45.02
CA ILE A 184 -1.00 -24.30 44.64
C ILE A 184 0.34 -24.95 44.99
N ALA A 185 1.49 -24.33 44.71
CA ALA A 185 2.79 -24.89 45.07
C ALA A 185 2.99 -25.05 46.59
N ILE A 186 2.35 -24.20 47.42
CA ILE A 186 2.39 -24.30 48.89
C ILE A 186 1.50 -25.45 49.39
N LEU A 187 0.31 -25.61 48.82
CA LEU A 187 -0.69 -26.59 49.28
C LEU A 187 -0.53 -27.96 48.63
N TYR A 188 -0.01 -28.00 47.40
CA TYR A 188 0.17 -29.15 46.52
C TYR A 188 1.58 -29.13 45.90
N PRO A 189 2.65 -29.25 46.72
CA PRO A 189 4.03 -29.17 46.25
C PRO A 189 4.39 -30.26 45.22
N GLU A 190 3.62 -31.35 45.16
CA GLU A 190 3.76 -32.40 44.14
C GLU A 190 3.21 -32.01 42.76
N LYS A 191 2.44 -30.91 42.66
CA LYS A 191 1.80 -30.46 41.42
C LYS A 191 2.56 -29.36 40.69
N ILE A 192 3.17 -28.44 41.43
CA ILE A 192 3.93 -27.31 40.88
C ILE A 192 5.23 -27.18 41.66
N SER A 193 6.36 -27.13 40.95
CA SER A 193 7.67 -26.96 41.59
C SER A 193 7.95 -25.50 41.97
N ALA A 194 8.84 -25.29 42.94
CA ALA A 194 9.25 -23.95 43.34
C ALA A 194 9.94 -23.19 42.19
N GLU A 195 10.70 -23.90 41.35
CA GLU A 195 11.37 -23.34 40.18
C GLU A 195 10.37 -22.81 39.15
N GLN A 196 9.28 -23.55 38.90
CA GLN A 196 8.21 -23.11 37.99
C GLN A 196 7.55 -21.82 38.50
N VAL A 197 7.30 -21.73 39.81
CA VAL A 197 6.72 -20.53 40.43
C VAL A 197 7.67 -19.32 40.30
N GLU A 198 8.97 -19.50 40.49
CA GLU A 198 9.96 -18.43 40.29
C GLU A 198 10.07 -18.01 38.81
N GLU A 199 9.99 -18.95 37.87
CA GLU A 199 9.92 -18.64 36.43
C GLU A 199 8.70 -17.77 36.12
N GLU A 200 7.52 -18.16 36.64
CA GLU A 200 6.29 -17.39 36.47
C GLU A 200 6.41 -15.96 37.03
N LYS A 201 6.96 -15.82 38.24
CA LYS A 201 7.21 -14.49 38.85
C LYS A 201 8.13 -13.63 37.98
N ALA A 202 9.22 -14.19 37.48
CA ALA A 202 10.16 -13.49 36.60
C ALA A 202 9.50 -13.10 35.27
N ALA A 203 8.71 -14.00 34.68
CA ALA A 203 7.98 -13.75 33.43
C ALA A 203 6.94 -12.64 33.59
N VAL A 204 6.18 -12.62 34.69
CA VAL A 204 5.21 -11.56 34.98
C VAL A 204 5.90 -10.23 35.24
N ARG A 205 7.01 -10.20 35.98
CA ARG A 205 7.79 -8.97 36.17
C ARG A 205 8.25 -8.39 34.83
N LYS A 206 8.77 -9.23 33.93
CA LYS A 206 9.14 -8.81 32.58
C LYS A 206 7.93 -8.29 31.81
N LEU A 207 6.77 -8.94 31.91
CA LEU A 207 5.54 -8.51 31.25
C LEU A 207 5.08 -7.11 31.71
N PHE A 208 5.08 -6.86 33.02
CA PHE A 208 4.73 -5.55 33.58
C PHE A 208 5.78 -4.47 33.23
N GLY A 209 7.07 -4.82 33.20
CA GLY A 209 8.14 -3.90 32.79
C GLY A 209 8.11 -3.58 31.29
N ALA A 210 7.74 -4.56 30.47
CA ALA A 210 7.64 -4.43 29.03
C ALA A 210 6.35 -3.74 28.56
N HIS A 211 5.42 -3.36 29.45
CA HIS A 211 4.15 -2.74 29.04
C HIS A 211 4.28 -1.36 28.36
N LYS A 212 5.49 -0.75 28.35
CA LYS A 212 5.80 0.40 27.48
C LYS A 212 6.33 0.02 26.08
N MET A 213 6.71 -1.25 25.86
CA MET A 213 7.20 -1.77 24.58
C MET A 213 6.16 -2.36 23.59
N PRO A 214 4.90 -2.74 23.94
CA PRO A 214 4.00 -3.29 22.93
C PRO A 214 3.72 -2.26 21.83
N LEU A 215 3.69 -0.96 22.17
CA LEU A 215 3.50 0.12 21.21
C LEU A 215 4.64 0.20 20.18
N VAL A 216 5.88 -0.12 20.57
CA VAL A 216 7.04 -0.13 19.65
C VAL A 216 7.03 -1.36 18.76
N ILE A 217 6.63 -2.53 19.28
CA ILE A 217 6.50 -3.76 18.47
C ILE A 217 5.33 -3.62 17.50
N GLU A 218 4.22 -3.06 17.95
CA GLU A 218 3.04 -2.75 17.13
C GLU A 218 3.41 -1.74 16.03
N LEU A 219 4.10 -0.63 16.37
CA LEU A 219 4.63 0.31 15.39
C LEU A 219 5.62 -0.32 14.42
N ALA A 220 6.53 -1.18 14.88
CA ALA A 220 7.51 -1.83 14.03
C ALA A 220 6.86 -2.81 13.05
N ILE A 221 5.83 -3.54 13.49
CA ILE A 221 5.04 -4.43 12.63
C ILE A 221 4.24 -3.61 11.62
N THR A 222 3.61 -2.50 12.04
CA THR A 222 2.89 -1.58 11.14
C THR A 222 3.84 -0.97 10.11
N ALA A 223 5.01 -0.48 10.54
CA ALA A 223 6.02 0.08 9.64
C ALA A 223 6.54 -0.98 8.65
N ALA A 224 6.79 -2.21 9.09
CA ALA A 224 7.17 -3.31 8.21
C ALA A 224 6.07 -3.65 7.20
N PHE A 225 4.80 -3.59 7.61
CA PHE A 225 3.66 -3.79 6.70
C PHE A 225 3.56 -2.66 5.67
N VAL A 226 3.72 -1.40 6.09
CA VAL A 226 3.71 -0.23 5.19
C VAL A 226 4.86 -0.32 4.18
N ALA A 227 6.08 -0.63 4.64
CA ALA A 227 7.23 -0.80 3.75
C ALA A 227 7.03 -1.94 2.76
N PHE A 228 6.43 -3.06 3.20
CA PHE A 228 6.10 -4.18 2.33
C PHE A 228 5.01 -3.81 1.32
N ALA A 229 3.95 -3.13 1.75
CA ALA A 229 2.88 -2.66 0.88
C ALA A 229 3.41 -1.67 -0.17
N ALA A 230 4.28 -0.73 0.23
CA ALA A 230 4.96 0.18 -0.67
C ALA A 230 5.86 -0.56 -1.67
N TYR A 231 6.61 -1.58 -1.23
CA TYR A 231 7.43 -2.41 -2.12
C TYR A 231 6.58 -3.18 -3.13
N VAL A 232 5.51 -3.86 -2.70
CA VAL A 232 4.62 -4.60 -3.60
C VAL A 232 3.88 -3.66 -4.56
N LEU A 233 3.42 -2.51 -4.08
CA LEU A 233 2.77 -1.50 -4.91
C LEU A 233 3.77 -0.94 -5.95
N TYR A 234 5.00 -0.68 -5.52
CA TYR A 234 6.08 -0.26 -6.42
C TYR A 234 6.36 -1.32 -7.48
N THR A 235 6.54 -2.60 -7.13
CA THR A 235 6.78 -3.65 -8.15
C THR A 235 5.57 -3.87 -9.05
N THR A 236 4.35 -3.67 -8.56
CA THR A 236 3.12 -3.86 -9.35
C THR A 236 2.83 -2.70 -10.30
N LEU A 237 3.20 -1.47 -9.93
CA LEU A 237 2.93 -0.28 -10.75
C LEU A 237 4.14 0.19 -11.58
N TYR A 238 5.36 -0.10 -11.12
CA TYR A 238 6.59 0.48 -11.67
C TYR A 238 7.57 -0.56 -12.22
N SER A 239 7.24 -1.85 -12.27
CA SER A 239 8.06 -2.83 -12.99
C SER A 239 7.96 -2.66 -14.51
N ASP A 240 8.99 -3.07 -15.24
CA ASP A 240 8.99 -3.05 -16.70
C ASP A 240 7.86 -3.88 -17.30
N SER A 241 7.53 -5.02 -16.68
CA SER A 241 6.36 -5.83 -17.05
C SER A 241 5.03 -5.06 -16.89
N ALA A 242 4.85 -4.34 -15.79
CA ALA A 242 3.65 -3.53 -15.56
C ALA A 242 3.57 -2.33 -16.51
N ARG A 243 4.67 -1.61 -16.67
CA ARG A 243 4.78 -0.42 -17.55
C ARG A 243 4.69 -0.78 -19.02
N SER A 244 5.19 -1.96 -19.40
CA SER A 244 5.08 -2.48 -20.77
C SER A 244 3.76 -3.20 -21.05
N LYS A 245 2.85 -3.30 -20.07
CA LYS A 245 1.62 -4.11 -20.17
C LYS A 245 1.90 -5.57 -20.59
N GLY A 246 3.05 -6.11 -20.19
CA GLY A 246 3.50 -7.47 -20.52
C GLY A 246 4.22 -7.61 -21.86
N ILE A 247 4.44 -6.53 -22.63
CA ILE A 247 5.20 -6.58 -23.88
C ILE A 247 6.66 -6.91 -23.64
N SER A 248 7.28 -6.42 -22.55
CA SER A 248 8.68 -6.72 -22.20
C SER A 248 8.93 -8.21 -22.06
N ASP A 249 7.94 -8.95 -21.56
CA ASP A 249 8.03 -10.39 -21.30
C ASP A 249 7.49 -11.24 -22.47
N SER A 250 7.06 -10.58 -23.54
CA SER A 250 6.47 -11.22 -24.72
C SER A 250 7.50 -11.48 -25.81
N TYR A 251 7.13 -12.31 -26.78
CA TYR A 251 7.95 -12.63 -27.95
C TYR A 251 7.43 -11.90 -29.18
N LEU A 252 8.33 -11.42 -30.02
CA LEU A 252 7.99 -10.77 -31.28
C LEU A 252 8.68 -11.51 -32.43
N ASN A 253 7.94 -11.82 -33.50
CA ASN A 253 8.44 -12.66 -34.60
C ASN A 253 9.67 -12.10 -35.33
N VAL A 254 9.94 -10.79 -35.21
CA VAL A 254 11.13 -10.15 -35.80
C VAL A 254 12.38 -10.37 -34.96
N PHE A 255 12.24 -10.87 -33.73
CA PHE A 255 13.31 -11.18 -32.80
C PHE A 255 13.49 -12.69 -32.65
N PRO A 256 14.63 -13.15 -32.12
CA PRO A 256 14.86 -14.58 -31.89
C PRO A 256 13.77 -15.21 -31.01
N SER A 257 13.32 -16.40 -31.37
CA SER A 257 12.21 -17.11 -30.68
C SER A 257 12.48 -17.43 -29.22
N GLU A 258 13.76 -17.43 -28.83
CA GLU A 258 14.26 -17.72 -27.49
C GLU A 258 14.38 -16.47 -26.60
N ALA A 259 14.18 -15.27 -27.15
CA ALA A 259 14.41 -14.00 -26.45
C ALA A 259 13.11 -13.19 -26.32
N THR A 260 12.88 -12.60 -25.14
CA THR A 260 11.76 -11.66 -24.99
C THR A 260 12.09 -10.30 -25.61
N VAL A 261 11.07 -9.50 -25.90
CA VAL A 261 11.27 -8.13 -26.40
C VAL A 261 12.12 -7.31 -25.44
N GLY A 262 11.88 -7.41 -24.13
CA GLY A 262 12.67 -6.71 -23.12
C GLY A 262 14.14 -7.11 -23.14
N GLU A 263 14.43 -8.42 -23.22
CA GLU A 263 15.81 -8.93 -23.29
C GLU A 263 16.55 -8.40 -24.53
N VAL A 264 15.90 -8.38 -25.69
CA VAL A 264 16.52 -7.86 -26.93
C VAL A 264 16.80 -6.37 -26.85
N LEU A 265 15.86 -5.60 -26.30
CA LEU A 265 16.02 -4.14 -26.18
C LEU A 265 17.07 -3.76 -25.15
N ASP A 266 17.08 -4.42 -23.98
CA ASP A 266 18.02 -4.13 -22.89
C ASP A 266 19.45 -4.64 -23.15
N ASP A 267 19.62 -5.64 -24.02
CA ASP A 267 20.95 -6.05 -24.51
C ASP A 267 21.56 -4.99 -25.44
N PHE A 268 20.72 -4.27 -26.19
CA PHE A 268 21.16 -3.31 -27.20
C PHE A 268 21.24 -1.86 -26.69
N PHE A 269 20.34 -1.45 -25.80
CA PHE A 269 20.23 -0.08 -25.30
C PHE A 269 20.61 0.04 -23.81
N ALA A 270 21.16 1.19 -23.44
CA ALA A 270 21.38 1.57 -22.04
C ALA A 270 20.22 2.43 -21.52
N ASP A 271 19.97 2.39 -20.21
CA ASP A 271 18.90 3.18 -19.53
C ASP A 271 17.50 2.95 -20.15
N GLY A 272 17.20 1.69 -20.48
CA GLY A 272 15.90 1.26 -20.99
C GLY A 272 14.76 1.62 -20.04
N LYS A 273 13.71 2.25 -20.58
CA LYS A 273 12.53 2.67 -19.82
C LYS A 273 11.26 2.32 -20.57
N TRP A 274 10.39 1.58 -19.91
CA TRP A 274 9.04 1.30 -20.39
C TRP A 274 8.05 2.33 -19.85
N ASP A 275 7.07 2.71 -20.68
CA ASP A 275 5.90 3.50 -20.30
C ASP A 275 4.70 3.10 -21.17
N ASN A 276 3.50 3.54 -20.80
CA ASN A 276 2.29 3.31 -21.60
C ASN A 276 1.29 4.46 -21.45
N TYR A 277 0.51 4.69 -22.49
CA TYR A 277 -0.56 5.67 -22.52
C TYR A 277 -1.72 5.17 -23.37
N GLU A 278 -2.92 5.71 -23.13
CA GLU A 278 -4.09 5.45 -23.97
C GLU A 278 -4.38 6.65 -24.85
N GLN A 279 -4.64 6.39 -26.13
CA GLN A 279 -5.04 7.41 -27.09
C GLN A 279 -6.19 6.85 -27.93
N ASN A 280 -7.34 7.52 -27.89
CA ASN A 280 -8.54 7.12 -28.64
C ASN A 280 -8.96 5.65 -28.39
N GLY A 281 -8.87 5.18 -27.14
CA GLY A 281 -9.24 3.81 -26.77
C GLY A 281 -8.24 2.72 -27.21
N VAL A 282 -7.06 3.12 -27.70
CA VAL A 282 -5.95 2.23 -28.04
C VAL A 282 -4.84 2.42 -27.01
N THR A 283 -4.36 1.33 -26.42
CA THR A 283 -3.20 1.34 -25.54
C THR A 283 -1.92 1.32 -26.36
N TYR A 284 -1.07 2.31 -26.16
CA TYR A 284 0.28 2.37 -26.68
C TYR A 284 1.27 2.13 -25.56
N VAL A 285 2.32 1.38 -25.86
CA VAL A 285 3.43 1.10 -24.95
C VAL A 285 4.69 1.65 -25.59
N SER A 286 5.46 2.45 -24.87
CA SER A 286 6.71 3.01 -25.35
C SER A 286 7.90 2.43 -24.60
N TYR A 287 8.96 2.10 -25.32
CA TYR A 287 10.29 1.85 -24.78
C TYR A 287 11.21 3.00 -25.20
N THR A 288 11.97 3.56 -24.27
CA THR A 288 13.04 4.53 -24.55
C THR A 288 14.37 3.95 -24.14
N GLY A 289 15.34 3.97 -25.04
CA GLY A 289 16.70 3.50 -24.79
C GLY A 289 17.75 4.50 -25.28
N ILE A 290 18.91 4.51 -24.64
CA ILE A 290 20.03 5.41 -24.97
C ILE A 290 21.17 4.58 -25.57
N ARG A 291 21.75 5.09 -26.67
CA ARG A 291 22.99 4.57 -27.25
C ARG A 291 24.00 5.70 -27.39
N GLN A 292 25.28 5.40 -27.22
CA GLN A 292 26.34 6.35 -27.57
C GLN A 292 26.83 6.09 -28.98
N ASN A 293 26.92 7.14 -29.78
CA ASN A 293 27.59 7.09 -31.07
C ASN A 293 29.08 6.79 -30.83
N THR A 294 29.58 5.70 -31.44
CA THR A 294 30.95 5.22 -31.24
C THR A 294 32.02 6.11 -31.87
N GLN A 295 31.64 6.98 -32.82
CA GLN A 295 32.55 7.88 -33.53
C GLN A 295 32.55 9.29 -32.93
N THR A 296 31.39 9.82 -32.55
CA THR A 296 31.24 11.21 -32.05
C THR A 296 31.08 11.29 -30.53
N GLY A 297 30.74 10.20 -29.86
CA GLY A 297 30.40 10.18 -28.42
C GLY A 297 29.02 10.78 -28.10
N GLU A 298 28.27 11.19 -29.11
CA GLU A 298 26.94 11.79 -28.94
C GLU A 298 25.92 10.76 -28.44
N LYS A 299 25.03 11.19 -27.53
CA LYS A 299 23.94 10.35 -27.03
C LYS A 299 22.78 10.37 -28.01
N ILE A 300 22.44 9.20 -28.51
CA ILE A 300 21.27 8.96 -29.36
C ILE A 300 20.17 8.35 -28.48
N VAL A 301 18.99 8.95 -28.50
CA VAL A 301 17.81 8.45 -27.79
C VAL A 301 16.88 7.81 -28.81
N ILE A 302 16.64 6.51 -28.66
CA ILE A 302 15.72 5.76 -29.49
C ILE A 302 14.43 5.50 -28.72
N GLY A 303 13.30 5.84 -29.32
CA GLY A 303 11.97 5.50 -28.83
C GLY A 303 11.32 4.44 -29.72
N ILE A 304 10.78 3.38 -29.14
CA ILE A 304 10.03 2.34 -29.84
C ILE A 304 8.62 2.30 -29.26
N TYR A 305 7.62 2.49 -30.12
CA TYR A 305 6.22 2.53 -29.71
C TYR A 305 5.53 1.27 -30.24
N PHE A 306 4.88 0.55 -29.34
CA PHE A 306 4.08 -0.61 -29.64
C PHE A 306 2.60 -0.25 -29.51
N LYS A 307 1.79 -0.77 -30.43
CA LYS A 307 0.34 -0.69 -30.35
C LYS A 307 -0.19 -2.01 -29.80
N LEU A 308 -0.89 -1.96 -28.67
CA LEU A 308 -1.52 -3.11 -28.05
C LEU A 308 -2.99 -3.19 -28.49
N ASN A 309 -3.36 -4.30 -29.11
CA ASN A 309 -4.72 -4.57 -29.55
C ASN A 309 -5.58 -5.13 -28.40
N SER A 310 -6.90 -5.06 -28.55
CA SER A 310 -7.86 -5.56 -27.56
C SER A 310 -7.78 -7.07 -27.32
N ASP A 311 -7.28 -7.84 -28.29
CA ASP A 311 -7.02 -9.27 -28.18
C ASP A 311 -5.66 -9.61 -27.53
N LYS A 312 -4.96 -8.60 -27.01
CA LYS A 312 -3.62 -8.65 -26.40
C LYS A 312 -2.50 -8.99 -27.39
N THR A 313 -2.76 -9.01 -28.69
CA THR A 313 -1.69 -8.99 -29.70
C THR A 313 -1.09 -7.58 -29.76
N PHE A 314 0.17 -7.49 -30.15
CA PHE A 314 0.84 -6.21 -30.30
C PHE A 314 1.78 -6.21 -31.51
N GLY A 315 2.11 -5.02 -31.98
CA GLY A 315 3.10 -4.80 -33.03
C GLY A 315 3.80 -3.46 -32.82
N ILE A 316 4.90 -3.26 -33.52
CA ILE A 316 5.60 -1.97 -33.56
C ILE A 316 4.75 -1.00 -34.38
N ASP A 317 4.39 0.14 -33.79
CA ASP A 317 3.61 1.22 -34.40
C ASP A 317 4.52 2.22 -35.11
N ARG A 318 5.53 2.72 -34.39
CA ARG A 318 6.52 3.67 -34.88
C ARG A 318 7.80 3.61 -34.07
N MET A 319 8.88 4.14 -34.62
CA MET A 319 10.11 4.42 -33.89
C MET A 319 10.52 5.88 -34.04
N THR A 320 11.23 6.42 -33.07
CA THR A 320 11.72 7.78 -33.07
C THR A 320 13.21 7.84 -32.84
N TRP A 321 13.91 8.67 -33.60
CA TRP A 321 15.32 9.01 -33.42
C TRP A 321 15.41 10.41 -32.82
N ASN A 322 15.89 10.54 -31.58
CA ASN A 322 15.97 11.82 -30.86
C ASN A 322 14.63 12.60 -30.83
N GLY A 323 13.50 11.89 -30.86
CA GLY A 323 12.14 12.45 -30.87
C GLY A 323 11.50 12.55 -32.26
N ASP A 324 12.30 12.52 -33.34
CA ASP A 324 11.79 12.59 -34.71
C ASP A 324 11.33 11.20 -35.18
N THR A 325 10.15 11.12 -35.79
CA THR A 325 9.60 9.84 -36.28
C THR A 325 10.42 9.32 -37.45
N MET A 326 10.92 8.10 -37.32
CA MET A 326 11.69 7.43 -38.36
C MET A 326 10.79 7.03 -39.53
N ASN A 327 11.34 7.11 -40.75
CA ASN A 327 10.72 6.53 -41.92
C ASN A 327 10.83 4.99 -41.92
N THR A 328 10.12 4.32 -42.84
CA THR A 328 10.05 2.84 -42.87
C THR A 328 11.43 2.18 -43.03
N LEU A 329 12.33 2.78 -43.81
CA LEU A 329 13.65 2.21 -44.08
C LEU A 329 14.56 2.30 -42.84
N GLU A 330 14.52 3.44 -42.15
CA GLU A 330 15.21 3.65 -40.87
C GLU A 330 14.70 2.69 -39.79
N GLN A 331 13.39 2.49 -39.68
CA GLN A 331 12.79 1.54 -38.74
C GLN A 331 13.27 0.10 -39.00
N LEU A 332 13.30 -0.32 -40.27
CA LEU A 332 13.80 -1.64 -40.65
C LEU A 332 15.30 -1.80 -40.32
N GLY A 333 16.11 -0.76 -40.54
CA GLY A 333 17.52 -0.75 -40.18
C GLY A 333 17.73 -0.95 -38.67
N VAL A 334 16.95 -0.26 -37.82
CA VAL A 334 17.01 -0.41 -36.35
C VAL A 334 16.58 -1.81 -35.92
N ILE A 335 15.48 -2.35 -36.47
CA ILE A 335 15.01 -3.71 -36.13
C ILE A 335 16.06 -4.76 -36.50
N SER A 336 16.70 -4.65 -37.67
CA SER A 336 17.76 -5.56 -38.07
C SER A 336 18.94 -5.48 -37.11
N ALA A 337 19.42 -4.27 -36.80
CA ALA A 337 20.53 -4.06 -35.88
C ALA A 337 20.27 -4.65 -34.48
N LEU A 338 19.03 -4.52 -33.97
CA LEU A 338 18.60 -5.14 -32.72
C LEU A 338 18.70 -6.67 -32.77
N ASN A 339 18.13 -7.28 -33.81
CA ASN A 339 18.16 -8.73 -34.00
C ASN A 339 19.58 -9.26 -34.20
N ASP A 340 20.38 -8.62 -35.05
CA ASP A 340 21.74 -9.07 -35.38
C ASP A 340 22.68 -8.93 -34.18
N SER A 341 22.61 -7.81 -33.47
CA SER A 341 23.39 -7.59 -32.24
C SER A 341 23.08 -8.63 -31.19
N TYR A 342 21.80 -8.93 -30.95
CA TYR A 342 21.41 -9.94 -29.96
C TYR A 342 21.88 -11.34 -30.38
N ARG A 343 21.75 -11.69 -31.66
CA ARG A 343 22.22 -12.98 -32.19
C ARG A 343 23.73 -13.11 -32.07
N GLU A 344 24.49 -12.06 -32.36
CA GLU A 344 25.95 -12.03 -32.22
C GLU A 344 26.38 -12.17 -30.76
N SER A 345 25.78 -11.39 -29.84
CA SER A 345 26.09 -11.43 -28.41
C SER A 345 25.77 -12.78 -27.76
N HIS A 346 24.80 -13.52 -28.31
CA HIS A 346 24.34 -14.81 -27.80
C HIS A 346 24.76 -16.03 -28.64
N GLY A 347 25.60 -15.85 -29.67
CA GLY A 347 26.17 -16.95 -30.48
C GLY A 347 25.17 -17.68 -31.39
N LEU A 348 24.11 -17.00 -31.83
CA LEU A 348 23.11 -17.50 -32.78
C LEU A 348 23.56 -17.26 -34.23
N ALA A 349 23.21 -18.14 -35.18
CA ALA A 349 23.62 -18.02 -36.59
C ALA A 349 22.97 -16.80 -37.29
N SER A 350 23.69 -15.99 -38.07
CA SER A 350 23.11 -14.80 -38.73
C SER A 350 22.14 -15.15 -39.88
N SER A 351 21.23 -14.21 -40.23
CA SER A 351 20.28 -14.37 -41.33
C SER A 351 20.74 -13.66 -42.60
N ASN A 352 21.18 -14.43 -43.61
CA ASN A 352 21.65 -13.94 -44.93
C ASN A 352 20.58 -13.29 -45.84
N ALA A 353 19.44 -12.85 -45.32
CA ALA A 353 18.31 -12.34 -46.11
C ALA A 353 18.25 -10.80 -46.20
N LEU A 354 18.98 -10.07 -45.34
CA LEU A 354 18.94 -8.61 -45.24
C LEU A 354 20.24 -7.90 -45.63
N ASP A 355 21.36 -8.61 -45.80
CA ASP A 355 22.65 -8.04 -46.22
C ASP A 355 22.55 -7.27 -47.56
N SER A 356 21.79 -7.78 -48.53
CA SER A 356 21.59 -7.11 -49.82
C SER A 356 20.71 -5.86 -49.77
N ALA A 357 19.90 -5.68 -48.72
CA ALA A 357 19.11 -4.46 -48.52
C ALA A 357 19.90 -3.39 -47.74
N PHE A 358 20.90 -3.81 -46.95
CA PHE A 358 21.81 -2.93 -46.22
C PHE A 358 22.85 -2.25 -47.14
N ASP A 359 23.34 -2.95 -48.16
CA ASP A 359 24.20 -2.35 -49.19
C ASP A 359 23.50 -1.18 -49.92
N GLU A 360 22.17 -1.22 -50.08
CA GLU A 360 21.39 -0.12 -50.68
C GLU A 360 21.14 1.04 -49.69
N LEU A 361 21.02 0.75 -48.39
CA LEU A 361 20.83 1.75 -47.33
C LEU A 361 22.11 2.53 -47.02
N GLU A 362 23.26 1.87 -47.03
CA GLU A 362 24.57 2.51 -46.82
C GLU A 362 24.88 3.49 -47.96
N ASN A 363 24.53 3.12 -49.21
CA ASN A 363 24.63 4.02 -50.36
C ASN A 363 23.67 5.21 -50.29
N ALA A 364 22.44 5.03 -49.80
CA ALA A 364 21.47 6.12 -49.65
C ALA A 364 21.86 7.11 -48.54
N LEU A 365 22.52 6.62 -47.48
CA LEU A 365 23.00 7.44 -46.36
C LEU A 365 24.25 8.24 -46.74
N ASP A 366 25.15 7.66 -47.54
CA ASP A 366 26.32 8.35 -48.08
C ASP A 366 25.95 9.44 -49.10
N ASP A 367 24.95 9.21 -49.96
CA ASP A 367 24.44 10.22 -50.92
C ASP A 367 23.79 11.43 -50.20
N ALA A 368 23.04 11.19 -49.12
CA ALA A 368 22.43 12.25 -48.32
C ALA A 368 23.46 13.12 -47.58
N LEU A 369 24.61 12.56 -47.20
CA LEU A 369 25.71 13.26 -46.55
C LEU A 369 26.60 14.06 -47.53
N ALA A 370 26.68 13.61 -48.78
CA ALA A 370 27.46 14.29 -49.83
C ALA A 370 26.77 15.57 -50.34
N ASP A 371 25.43 15.59 -50.43
CA ASP A 371 24.68 16.73 -50.98
C ASP A 371 24.59 17.92 -49.99
N SER A 372 24.77 17.69 -48.68
CA SER A 372 24.78 18.74 -47.64
C SER A 372 26.14 19.47 -47.48
N SER A 373 27.18 19.08 -48.22
CA SER A 373 28.55 19.59 -48.01
C SER A 373 29.07 20.56 -49.09
N SER A 374 28.26 20.94 -50.09
CA SER A 374 28.67 21.90 -51.13
C SER A 374 28.08 23.29 -50.91
N SER A 375 28.98 24.25 -50.65
CA SER A 375 28.85 25.72 -50.74
C SER A 375 28.44 26.51 -49.48
N VAL A 376 29.45 26.81 -48.66
CA VAL A 376 29.54 28.08 -47.92
C VAL A 376 30.54 28.98 -48.65
N SER A 377 30.10 30.16 -49.11
CA SER A 377 30.95 31.35 -49.11
C SER A 377 30.12 32.64 -49.06
N MET A 378 30.61 33.58 -48.24
CA MET A 378 30.07 34.90 -47.90
C MET A 378 30.02 35.88 -49.07
N ALA A 379 29.01 36.77 -49.08
CA ALA A 379 29.16 38.24 -48.99
C ALA A 379 27.78 38.97 -48.99
N GLU A 380 27.60 39.92 -48.07
CA GLU A 380 26.60 41.01 -48.07
C GLU A 380 26.92 42.09 -49.13
N PRO A 381 26.08 43.13 -49.34
CA PRO A 381 24.63 43.21 -49.51
C PRO A 381 24.31 43.93 -50.85
N GLU A 382 23.06 44.30 -51.13
CA GLU A 382 22.58 45.52 -51.83
C GLU A 382 21.23 45.31 -52.53
N SER A 383 20.43 46.38 -52.52
CA SER A 383 19.05 46.50 -52.99
C SER A 383 18.88 46.45 -54.50
N GLU A 384 17.73 45.98 -55.00
CA GLU A 384 16.74 46.79 -55.74
C GLU A 384 15.59 45.95 -56.34
N THR A 385 14.40 46.51 -56.13
CA THR A 385 13.08 46.44 -56.78
C THR A 385 12.82 45.70 -58.12
N VAL A 386 11.51 45.46 -58.33
CA VAL A 386 10.74 45.29 -59.61
C VAL A 386 10.52 43.83 -60.05
N SER A 387 9.36 43.30 -60.44
CA SER A 387 7.92 43.64 -60.43
C SER A 387 7.20 42.50 -61.19
N VAL A 388 5.91 42.21 -60.88
CA VAL A 388 4.83 41.88 -61.85
C VAL A 388 5.00 40.54 -62.65
N ALA A 389 4.01 39.66 -62.88
CA ALA A 389 2.55 39.68 -62.84
C ALA A 389 2.03 38.23 -62.93
N GLU A 390 0.75 38.06 -62.50
CA GLU A 390 -0.33 37.28 -63.16
C GLU A 390 -0.13 35.78 -63.47
N SER A 391 -1.11 34.87 -63.43
CA SER A 391 -2.58 34.84 -63.36
C SER A 391 -2.92 33.37 -62.99
N THR A 392 -4.02 32.93 -62.39
CA THR A 392 -5.45 33.00 -62.79
C THR A 392 -6.23 32.16 -61.74
N VAL A 393 -7.30 32.69 -61.12
CA VAL A 393 -8.75 32.35 -61.31
C VAL A 393 -9.18 31.05 -60.58
N TYR A 394 -9.83 31.15 -59.40
CA TYR A 394 -11.29 31.06 -59.08
C TYR A 394 -11.90 29.66 -59.29
N ASP A 395 -12.62 29.05 -58.33
CA ASP A 395 -14.01 29.43 -57.95
C ASP A 395 -14.38 29.22 -56.45
N GLU A 396 -15.38 30.01 -56.05
CA GLU A 396 -16.10 30.11 -54.76
C GLU A 396 -16.98 28.89 -54.39
N PRO A 397 -17.58 28.89 -53.17
CA PRO A 397 -18.93 28.38 -52.98
C PRO A 397 -19.90 29.44 -52.43
N GLU A 398 -21.09 29.53 -53.02
CA GLU A 398 -22.23 30.33 -52.56
C GLU A 398 -23.12 29.59 -51.54
N GLU A 399 -23.41 30.31 -50.45
CA GLU A 399 -24.59 30.47 -49.59
C GLU A 399 -25.73 29.42 -49.40
N TYR A 400 -25.97 29.16 -48.09
CA TYR A 400 -27.21 29.06 -47.28
C TYR A 400 -28.53 28.49 -47.84
N THR A 401 -29.15 27.53 -47.12
CA THR A 401 -30.33 27.79 -46.25
C THR A 401 -30.82 26.59 -45.40
N GLN A 402 -31.39 26.97 -44.26
CA GLN A 402 -32.02 26.23 -43.15
C GLN A 402 -33.33 25.49 -43.50
N ASN A 403 -33.58 24.32 -42.90
CA ASN A 403 -34.86 23.95 -42.25
C ASN A 403 -34.79 22.58 -41.51
N GLN A 404 -35.49 22.51 -40.38
CA GLN A 404 -35.69 21.37 -39.49
C GLN A 404 -36.62 20.29 -40.10
N THR A 405 -36.40 19.01 -39.75
CA THR A 405 -37.36 18.11 -39.03
C THR A 405 -36.91 16.63 -39.07
N GLU A 406 -36.74 16.06 -37.87
CA GLU A 406 -36.89 14.68 -37.35
C GLU A 406 -36.30 13.41 -38.04
N SER A 407 -35.53 12.69 -37.20
CA SER A 407 -35.44 11.23 -36.97
C SER A 407 -34.97 10.29 -38.10
N ASP A 408 -33.72 9.79 -38.01
CA ASP A 408 -33.46 8.44 -37.48
C ASP A 408 -31.95 8.12 -37.41
N SER A 409 -31.58 7.62 -36.22
CA SER A 409 -30.33 7.04 -35.72
C SER A 409 -29.35 6.36 -36.72
N THR A 410 -28.08 6.78 -36.63
CA THR A 410 -26.91 5.87 -36.65
C THR A 410 -25.97 6.23 -35.50
N GLY A 411 -25.73 5.27 -34.61
CA GLY A 411 -25.17 5.47 -33.27
C GLY A 411 -23.74 5.98 -33.23
N TYR A 412 -23.59 7.15 -32.59
CA TYR A 412 -22.43 7.50 -31.78
C TYR A 412 -22.93 7.55 -30.33
N GLU A 413 -22.38 6.73 -29.45
CA GLU A 413 -22.53 6.93 -28.00
C GLU A 413 -21.71 8.17 -27.63
N ILE A 414 -22.38 9.31 -27.51
CA ILE A 414 -21.86 10.48 -26.81
C ILE A 414 -22.00 10.15 -25.32
N HIS A 415 -20.89 9.82 -24.65
CA HIS A 415 -20.83 10.00 -23.20
C HIS A 415 -20.91 11.50 -22.95
N GLN A 416 -22.03 11.98 -22.41
CA GLN A 416 -22.06 13.31 -21.82
C GLN A 416 -21.24 13.22 -20.52
N ASN A 417 -20.03 13.77 -20.53
CA ASN A 417 -19.25 13.93 -19.31
C ASN A 417 -20.03 14.82 -18.34
N SER A 418 -19.85 14.59 -17.04
CA SER A 418 -20.42 15.49 -16.04
C SER A 418 -19.63 16.81 -16.03
N LEU A 419 -20.28 17.93 -15.69
CA LEU A 419 -19.60 19.24 -15.59
C LEU A 419 -18.38 19.19 -14.65
N ALA A 420 -18.41 18.32 -13.63
CA ALA A 420 -17.30 18.14 -12.70
C ALA A 420 -16.10 17.42 -13.34
N GLU A 421 -16.35 16.48 -14.25
CA GLU A 421 -15.33 15.80 -15.05
C GLU A 421 -14.70 16.74 -16.08
N ASP A 422 -15.50 17.60 -16.70
CA ASP A 422 -14.99 18.63 -17.61
C ASP A 422 -14.11 19.66 -16.87
N ILE A 423 -14.49 20.04 -15.65
CA ILE A 423 -13.66 20.89 -14.77
C ILE A 423 -12.35 20.20 -14.41
N TYR A 424 -12.39 18.93 -14.01
CA TYR A 424 -11.19 18.13 -13.69
C TYR A 424 -10.22 18.02 -14.87
N ILE A 425 -10.73 17.84 -16.10
CA ILE A 425 -9.88 17.79 -17.30
C ILE A 425 -9.29 19.17 -17.61
N SER A 426 -10.12 20.22 -17.49
CA SER A 426 -9.76 21.58 -17.91
C SER A 426 -8.77 22.28 -16.98
N ILE A 427 -8.57 21.78 -15.76
CA ILE A 427 -7.66 22.42 -14.80
C ILE A 427 -6.21 22.43 -15.28
N GLY A 428 -5.77 21.36 -15.96
CA GLY A 428 -4.42 21.28 -16.54
C GLY A 428 -4.20 22.27 -17.67
N ASP A 429 -5.24 22.50 -18.49
CA ASP A 429 -5.20 23.52 -19.56
C ASP A 429 -5.21 24.94 -18.97
N TYR A 430 -5.89 25.14 -17.85
CA TYR A 430 -5.90 26.42 -17.14
C TYR A 430 -4.55 26.74 -16.49
N THR A 431 -3.97 25.81 -15.72
CA THR A 431 -2.70 26.02 -15.01
C THR A 431 -1.51 26.16 -15.97
N SER A 432 -1.59 25.52 -17.14
CA SER A 432 -0.61 25.70 -18.23
C SER A 432 -0.80 26.97 -19.05
N GLY A 433 -1.85 27.77 -18.78
CA GLY A 433 -2.15 29.02 -19.48
C GLY A 433 -2.71 28.84 -20.89
N ASN A 434 -3.10 27.62 -21.25
CA ASN A 434 -3.59 27.26 -22.58
C ASN A 434 -5.12 27.44 -22.74
N MET A 435 -5.83 27.70 -21.64
CA MET A 435 -7.28 27.91 -21.67
C MET A 435 -7.66 29.27 -22.28
N THR A 436 -8.48 29.21 -23.33
CA THR A 436 -9.00 30.38 -24.05
C THR A 436 -10.15 31.08 -23.29
N GLU A 437 -10.39 32.37 -23.59
CA GLU A 437 -11.54 33.09 -23.02
C GLU A 437 -12.90 32.54 -23.48
N GLU A 438 -12.94 31.86 -24.64
CA GLU A 438 -14.14 31.18 -25.14
C GLU A 438 -14.49 29.98 -24.26
N GLN A 439 -13.49 29.17 -23.88
CA GLN A 439 -13.68 28.06 -22.93
C GLN A 439 -14.07 28.56 -21.53
N LYS A 440 -13.50 29.68 -21.06
CA LYS A 440 -13.95 30.29 -19.80
C LYS A 440 -15.39 30.80 -19.88
N ALA A 441 -15.78 31.38 -21.02
CA ALA A 441 -17.15 31.83 -21.25
C ALA A 441 -18.15 30.65 -21.29
N GLU A 442 -17.73 29.50 -21.81
CA GLU A 442 -18.50 28.26 -21.76
C GLU A 442 -18.78 27.84 -20.30
N PHE A 443 -17.76 27.82 -19.43
CA PHE A 443 -17.95 27.54 -18.00
C PHE A 443 -18.87 28.55 -17.31
N ARG A 444 -18.77 29.85 -17.67
CA ARG A 444 -19.69 30.88 -17.18
C ARG A 444 -21.14 30.62 -17.59
N SER A 445 -21.37 29.99 -18.74
CA SER A 445 -22.71 29.74 -19.28
C SER A 445 -23.54 28.74 -18.48
N TYR A 446 -22.90 27.82 -17.75
CA TYR A 446 -23.58 26.88 -16.85
C TYR A 446 -24.17 27.55 -15.60
N GLY A 447 -23.72 28.77 -15.29
CA GLY A 447 -24.14 29.55 -14.14
C GLY A 447 -23.40 29.15 -12.86
N GLU A 448 -23.14 30.16 -12.02
CA GLU A 448 -22.26 30.05 -10.84
C GLU A 448 -22.67 28.95 -9.86
N ASN A 449 -23.98 28.73 -9.63
CA ASN A 449 -24.43 27.71 -8.68
C ASN A 449 -24.13 26.28 -9.15
N ALA A 450 -24.39 25.98 -10.42
CA ALA A 450 -24.16 24.65 -10.98
C ALA A 450 -22.65 24.38 -11.11
N PHE A 451 -21.91 25.41 -11.54
CA PHE A 451 -20.46 25.35 -11.61
C PHE A 451 -19.81 25.18 -10.23
N TYR A 452 -20.26 25.90 -9.20
CA TYR A 452 -19.71 25.77 -7.83
C TYR A 452 -19.89 24.36 -7.27
N SER A 453 -21.06 23.74 -7.45
CA SER A 453 -21.27 22.36 -7.02
C SER A 453 -20.35 21.39 -7.78
N ALA A 454 -20.29 21.49 -9.11
CA ALA A 454 -19.44 20.63 -9.93
C ALA A 454 -17.94 20.84 -9.66
N TRP A 455 -17.52 22.09 -9.44
CA TRP A 455 -16.16 22.44 -9.05
C TRP A 455 -15.80 21.83 -7.70
N GLN A 456 -16.70 21.88 -6.72
CA GLN A 456 -16.45 21.34 -5.40
C GLN A 456 -16.30 19.80 -5.44
N ASP A 457 -17.11 19.13 -6.26
CA ASP A 457 -17.03 17.68 -6.47
C ASP A 457 -15.72 17.27 -7.17
N ALA A 458 -15.31 18.04 -8.19
CA ALA A 458 -14.04 17.84 -8.91
C ALA A 458 -12.83 18.06 -8.00
N MET A 459 -12.80 19.19 -7.29
CA MET A 459 -11.75 19.57 -6.34
C MET A 459 -11.65 18.54 -5.21
N TYR A 460 -12.77 18.17 -4.58
CA TYR A 460 -12.78 17.19 -3.50
C TYR A 460 -12.22 15.85 -3.97
N SER A 461 -12.69 15.35 -5.12
CA SER A 461 -12.25 14.07 -5.66
C SER A 461 -10.77 14.05 -6.01
N ASP A 462 -10.29 15.12 -6.64
CA ASP A 462 -8.90 15.17 -7.10
C ASP A 462 -7.93 15.43 -5.95
N VAL A 463 -8.25 16.34 -5.02
CA VAL A 463 -7.44 16.57 -3.81
C VAL A 463 -7.41 15.31 -2.93
N TYR A 464 -8.54 14.64 -2.74
CA TYR A 464 -8.62 13.39 -1.96
C TYR A 464 -7.76 12.28 -2.57
N ARG A 465 -7.87 12.10 -3.89
CA ARG A 465 -7.07 11.11 -4.63
C ARG A 465 -5.59 11.48 -4.67
N CYS A 466 -5.27 12.76 -4.87
CA CYS A 466 -3.91 13.28 -4.91
C CYS A 466 -3.22 13.09 -3.57
N TRP A 467 -3.88 13.40 -2.45
CA TRP A 467 -3.32 13.15 -1.12
C TRP A 467 -2.99 11.66 -0.91
N GLY A 468 -3.89 10.76 -1.28
CA GLY A 468 -3.68 9.31 -1.13
C GLY A 468 -2.55 8.74 -2.01
N ARG A 469 -2.16 9.42 -3.08
CA ARG A 469 -1.19 8.93 -4.09
C ARG A 469 0.14 9.68 -4.08
N CYS A 470 0.09 10.99 -3.92
CA CYS A 470 1.20 11.94 -4.16
C CYS A 470 1.63 12.68 -2.88
N GLY A 471 0.92 12.51 -1.77
CA GLY A 471 1.24 13.14 -0.49
C GLY A 471 0.46 14.44 -0.24
N TYR A 472 0.55 14.94 0.98
CA TYR A 472 -0.22 16.11 1.43
C TYR A 472 0.23 17.41 0.75
N LEU A 473 1.52 17.58 0.45
CA LEU A 473 2.04 18.78 -0.18
C LEU A 473 1.54 18.95 -1.61
N VAL A 474 1.56 17.88 -2.41
CA VAL A 474 1.07 17.92 -3.80
C VAL A 474 -0.45 18.10 -3.85
N ALA A 475 -1.18 17.53 -2.89
CA ALA A 475 -2.62 17.75 -2.76
C ALA A 475 -2.97 19.20 -2.40
N TRP A 476 -2.12 19.85 -1.62
CA TRP A 476 -2.25 21.27 -1.29
C TRP A 476 -2.02 22.17 -2.51
N GLU A 477 -0.98 21.90 -3.31
CA GLU A 477 -0.76 22.60 -4.58
C GLU A 477 -1.95 22.43 -5.52
N GLN A 478 -2.47 21.20 -5.63
CA GLN A 478 -3.65 20.90 -6.45
C GLN A 478 -4.87 21.70 -6.00
N PHE A 479 -5.11 21.83 -4.69
CA PHE A 479 -6.19 22.67 -4.17
C PHE A 479 -6.03 24.14 -4.56
N GLY A 480 -4.80 24.67 -4.54
CA GLY A 480 -4.49 26.02 -5.02
C GLY A 480 -4.88 26.23 -6.48
N ASP A 481 -4.57 25.26 -7.34
CA ASP A 481 -4.97 25.31 -8.75
C ASP A 481 -6.50 25.38 -8.94
N TYR A 482 -7.26 24.65 -8.10
CA TYR A 482 -8.74 24.67 -8.16
C TYR A 482 -9.30 26.02 -7.68
N LEU A 483 -8.69 26.64 -6.66
CA LEU A 483 -9.05 27.98 -6.22
C LEU A 483 -8.84 28.99 -7.36
N ASP A 484 -7.64 29.01 -7.93
CA ASP A 484 -7.28 29.92 -9.02
C ASP A 484 -8.19 29.71 -10.24
N PHE A 485 -8.55 28.47 -10.54
CA PHE A 485 -9.49 28.15 -11.62
C PHE A 485 -10.86 28.78 -11.39
N TYR A 486 -11.47 28.56 -10.22
CA TYR A 486 -12.79 29.10 -9.92
C TYR A 486 -12.77 30.64 -9.90
N GLU A 487 -11.75 31.24 -9.28
CA GLU A 487 -11.57 32.69 -9.26
C GLU A 487 -11.45 33.28 -10.68
N GLY A 488 -10.76 32.59 -11.59
CA GLY A 488 -10.63 33.01 -13.00
C GLY A 488 -11.96 32.99 -13.77
N ILE A 489 -12.94 32.19 -13.35
CA ILE A 489 -14.25 32.09 -14.00
C ILE A 489 -15.27 33.04 -13.36
N PHE A 490 -15.42 33.03 -12.03
CA PHE A 490 -16.49 33.73 -11.30
C PHE A 490 -16.01 34.70 -10.20
N GLY A 491 -14.71 34.79 -9.93
CA GLY A 491 -14.15 35.56 -8.82
C GLY A 491 -14.23 34.85 -7.46
N SER A 492 -13.71 35.47 -6.41
CA SER A 492 -13.50 34.83 -5.10
C SER A 492 -14.63 34.98 -4.09
N GLU A 493 -15.71 35.72 -4.40
CA GLU A 493 -16.73 36.05 -3.40
C GLU A 493 -17.39 34.83 -2.74
N ARG A 494 -17.54 33.73 -3.49
CA ARG A 494 -18.15 32.48 -3.03
C ARG A 494 -17.15 31.51 -2.38
N LEU A 495 -15.85 31.78 -2.49
CA LEU A 495 -14.77 30.93 -1.98
C LEU A 495 -14.29 31.30 -0.57
N LYS A 496 -14.87 32.33 0.07
CA LYS A 496 -14.42 32.89 1.37
C LYS A 496 -13.99 31.86 2.43
N ASP A 497 -14.73 30.76 2.57
CA ASP A 497 -14.41 29.73 3.56
C ASP A 497 -13.16 28.92 3.15
N TYR A 498 -13.01 28.61 1.86
CA TYR A 498 -11.81 27.98 1.30
C TYR A 498 -10.62 28.94 1.26
N ASP A 499 -10.83 30.20 0.86
CA ASP A 499 -9.81 31.25 0.90
C ASP A 499 -9.30 31.48 2.33
N SER A 500 -10.17 31.36 3.33
CA SER A 500 -9.75 31.46 4.73
C SER A 500 -8.79 30.34 5.11
N ILE A 501 -8.98 29.11 4.62
CA ILE A 501 -8.05 28.00 4.87
C ILE A 501 -6.74 28.28 4.14
N TYR A 502 -6.81 28.67 2.86
CA TYR A 502 -5.64 28.99 2.04
C TYR A 502 -4.79 30.11 2.60
N ASN A 503 -5.41 31.22 3.03
CA ASN A 503 -4.71 32.38 3.58
C ASN A 503 -4.17 32.17 5.01
N ASN A 504 -4.70 31.19 5.76
CA ASN A 504 -4.18 30.85 7.08
C ASN A 504 -3.00 29.87 7.02
N ALA A 505 -2.73 29.27 5.86
CA ALA A 505 -1.62 28.36 5.67
C ALA A 505 -0.25 29.08 5.68
N PRO A 506 0.82 28.44 6.19
CA PRO A 506 2.16 28.99 6.12
C PRO A 506 2.59 29.25 4.67
N THR A 507 3.17 30.43 4.41
CA THR A 507 3.72 30.73 3.09
C THR A 507 4.95 29.86 2.83
N GLY A 508 4.99 29.18 1.68
CA GLY A 508 6.14 28.37 1.26
C GLY A 508 6.27 27.05 2.02
N MET A 509 5.16 26.32 2.20
CA MET A 509 5.23 24.95 2.71
C MET A 509 6.09 24.09 1.78
N GLU A 510 7.01 23.32 2.36
CA GLU A 510 7.96 22.46 1.62
C GLU A 510 7.79 20.99 1.99
N THR A 511 6.89 20.67 2.93
CA THR A 511 6.74 19.31 3.46
C THR A 511 5.27 18.88 3.65
N ASP A 512 5.04 17.57 3.55
CA ASP A 512 3.73 16.95 3.81
C ASP A 512 3.22 17.20 5.23
N ASP A 513 4.11 17.25 6.22
CA ASP A 513 3.75 17.48 7.63
C ASP A 513 3.17 18.88 7.85
N GLU A 514 3.63 19.87 7.08
CA GLU A 514 3.13 21.26 7.12
C GLU A 514 1.78 21.38 6.42
N ALA A 515 1.62 20.72 5.27
CA ALA A 515 0.39 20.77 4.46
C ALA A 515 -0.76 19.92 5.03
N GLY A 516 -0.45 18.88 5.80
CA GLY A 516 -1.43 17.88 6.22
C GLY A 516 -2.65 18.42 6.96
N TYR A 517 -2.42 19.36 7.89
CA TYR A 517 -3.52 19.99 8.64
C TYR A 517 -4.49 20.74 7.72
N TYR A 518 -3.97 21.47 6.73
CA TYR A 518 -4.79 22.33 5.88
C TYR A 518 -5.54 21.54 4.80
N VAL A 519 -4.92 20.49 4.24
CA VAL A 519 -5.61 19.57 3.33
C VAL A 519 -6.76 18.85 4.03
N ASP A 520 -6.54 18.39 5.26
CA ASP A 520 -7.62 17.80 6.07
C ASP A 520 -8.77 18.80 6.32
N GLU A 521 -8.47 20.08 6.55
CA GLU A 521 -9.49 21.14 6.67
C GLU A 521 -10.25 21.38 5.35
N VAL A 522 -9.57 21.37 4.20
CA VAL A 522 -10.19 21.51 2.86
C VAL A 522 -11.16 20.36 2.60
N LEU A 523 -10.73 19.12 2.85
CA LEU A 523 -11.56 17.92 2.66
C LEU A 523 -12.76 17.92 3.61
N ALA A 524 -12.56 18.27 4.89
CA ALA A 524 -13.64 18.36 5.86
C ALA A 524 -14.67 19.46 5.50
N LEU A 525 -14.23 20.58 4.93
CA LEU A 525 -15.12 21.63 4.44
C LEU A 525 -15.92 21.17 3.22
N ALA A 526 -15.29 20.47 2.28
CA ALA A 526 -15.97 19.89 1.12
C ALA A 526 -17.03 18.87 1.53
N GLU A 527 -16.72 17.97 2.47
CA GLU A 527 -17.68 17.01 3.03
C GLU A 527 -18.85 17.71 3.73
N LYS A 528 -18.57 18.76 4.51
CA LYS A 528 -19.60 19.57 5.17
C LYS A 528 -20.54 20.25 4.15
N ASN A 529 -20.01 20.60 2.99
CA ASN A 529 -20.76 21.19 1.89
C ASN A 529 -21.42 20.13 0.98
N ASN A 530 -21.35 18.85 1.35
CA ASN A 530 -21.88 17.70 0.61
C ASN A 530 -21.27 17.55 -0.79
N ALA A 531 -19.94 17.72 -0.90
CA ALA A 531 -19.21 17.32 -2.11
C ALA A 531 -19.29 15.80 -2.30
N ASP A 532 -19.54 15.37 -3.53
CA ASP A 532 -19.58 13.97 -3.91
C ASP A 532 -18.27 13.56 -4.61
N MET A 533 -17.80 12.34 -4.34
CA MET A 533 -16.66 11.76 -5.08
C MET A 533 -17.10 11.31 -6.47
N ILE A 534 -16.50 11.89 -7.52
CA ILE A 534 -16.84 11.61 -8.93
C ILE A 534 -15.91 10.58 -9.58
N PHE A 535 -14.75 10.30 -8.97
CA PHE A 535 -13.79 9.28 -9.43
C PHE A 535 -13.60 8.23 -8.32
N ASN A 536 -13.91 6.96 -8.60
CA ASN A 536 -13.65 5.83 -7.70
C ASN A 536 -12.29 5.19 -7.95
#